data_AF-A0A2N7QN68-F1
#
_entry.id   AF-A0A2N7QN68-F1
#
_cell.length_a   1.000
_cell.length_b   1.000
_cell.length_c   1.000
_cell.angle_alpha   90.00
_cell.angle_beta   90.00
_cell.angle_gamma   90.00
#
_symmetry.space_group_name_H-M   'P 1'
#
loop_
_entity.id
_entity.type
_entity.pdbx_description
1 polymer ?
#
loop_
_entity_poly.entity_id
_entity_poly.type
_entity_poly.pdbx_seq_one_letter_code
_entity_poly.pdbx_strand_id
1 'polypeptide(L)'
;MHQIPTSIFMLGMATTVFFWAHIVFALTVRFSVRHDRRVVSALFASDQPPGLILYKSYQMRVKLFFPWVVARELDEQSKLLRVLLWSARLAGTGLIVAFLLMVGDFVYLASSGA
;
A
#
# COMPACT_ATOMS: atom_id res chain seq x y z
N MET A 1 -9.26 2.37 34.55
CA MET A 1 -9.22 2.86 33.16
C MET A 1 -7.83 2.58 32.64
N HIS A 2 -7.64 1.57 31.78
CA HIS A 2 -6.34 1.33 31.16
C HIS A 2 -6.06 2.48 30.19
N GLN A 3 -5.10 3.34 30.54
CA GLN A 3 -4.62 4.35 29.62
C GLN A 3 -3.89 3.63 28.49
N ILE A 4 -4.36 3.83 27.25
CA ILE A 4 -3.64 3.34 26.08
C ILE A 4 -2.29 4.06 26.06
N PRO A 5 -1.16 3.35 25.96
CA PRO A 5 0.16 3.95 25.83
C PRO A 5 0.16 4.96 24.67
N THR A 6 0.73 6.14 24.92
CA THR A 6 0.83 7.20 23.92
C THR A 6 1.54 6.73 22.65
N SER A 7 2.49 5.78 22.77
CA SER A 7 3.15 5.11 21.65
C SER A 7 2.17 4.36 20.73
N ILE A 8 1.31 3.51 21.30
CA ILE A 8 0.27 2.78 20.55
C ILE A 8 -0.67 3.76 19.85
N PHE A 9 -1.09 4.82 20.54
CA PHE A 9 -1.98 5.83 19.96
C PHE A 9 -1.32 6.55 18.76
N MET A 10 -0.05 6.96 18.89
CA MET A 10 0.68 7.59 17.79
C MET A 10 0.91 6.63 16.61
N LEU A 11 1.25 5.37 16.88
CA LEU A 11 1.41 4.35 15.85
C LEU A 11 0.09 4.03 15.14
N GLY A 12 -1.02 3.97 15.88
CA GLY A 12 -2.36 3.81 15.31
C GLY A 12 -2.77 4.98 14.40
N MET A 13 -2.50 6.22 14.84
CA MET A 13 -2.69 7.42 14.01
C MET A 13 -1.82 7.39 12.76
N ALA A 14 -0.53 7.09 12.88
CA ALA A 14 0.39 6.99 11.75
C ALA A 14 -0.07 5.93 10.75
N THR A 15 -0.46 4.74 11.23
CA THR A 15 -0.98 3.64 10.40
C THR A 15 -2.23 4.10 9.63
N THR A 16 -3.14 4.81 10.30
CA THR A 16 -4.38 5.32 9.68
C THR A 16 -4.07 6.38 8.61
N VAL A 17 -3.18 7.33 8.90
CA VAL A 17 -2.76 8.36 7.93
C VAL A 17 -2.09 7.74 6.71
N PHE A 18 -1.15 6.80 6.91
CA PHE A 18 -0.49 6.11 5.80
C PHE A 18 -1.46 5.27 4.99
N PHE A 19 -2.44 4.63 5.63
CA PHE A 19 -3.48 3.85 4.95
C PHE A 19 -4.32 4.74 4.04
N TRP A 20 -4.83 5.87 4.55
CA TRP A 20 -5.62 6.81 3.76
C TRP A 20 -4.81 7.45 2.64
N ALA A 21 -3.57 7.89 2.92
CA ALA A 21 -2.68 8.43 1.92
C ALA A 21 -2.42 7.42 0.79
N HIS A 22 -2.13 6.16 1.16
CA HIS A 22 -1.94 5.08 0.19
C HIS A 22 -3.18 4.86 -0.67
N ILE A 23 -4.37 4.82 -0.06
CA ILE A 23 -5.63 4.65 -0.79
C ILE A 23 -5.85 5.78 -1.79
N VAL A 24 -5.70 7.03 -1.35
CA VAL A 24 -5.90 8.21 -2.20
C VAL A 24 -4.93 8.16 -3.38
N PHE A 25 -3.63 7.98 -3.14
CA PHE A 25 -2.64 7.92 -4.23
C PHE A 25 -2.89 6.76 -5.19
N ALA A 26 -3.20 5.57 -4.67
CA ALA A 26 -3.47 4.41 -5.51
C ALA A 26 -4.76 4.57 -6.34
N LEU A 27 -5.80 5.22 -5.80
CA LEU A 27 -7.00 5.58 -6.56
C LEU A 27 -6.68 6.63 -7.63
N THR A 28 -5.90 7.66 -7.31
CA THR A 28 -5.46 8.67 -8.28
C THR A 28 -4.68 8.02 -9.42
N VAL A 29 -3.71 7.15 -9.11
CA VAL A 29 -2.95 6.39 -10.12
C VAL A 29 -3.89 5.55 -10.97
N ARG A 30 -4.81 4.80 -10.35
CA ARG A 30 -5.80 3.97 -11.07
C ARG A 30 -6.66 4.79 -12.01
N PHE A 31 -7.09 5.98 -11.58
CA PHE A 31 -7.87 6.89 -12.40
C PHE A 31 -7.05 7.48 -13.55
N SER A 32 -5.81 7.91 -13.30
CA SER A 32 -4.92 8.47 -14.31
C SER A 32 -4.57 7.45 -15.41
N VAL A 33 -4.41 6.17 -15.06
CA VAL A 33 -4.08 5.11 -16.03
C VAL A 33 -5.30 4.38 -16.58
N ARG A 34 -6.53 4.75 -16.20
CA ARG A 34 -7.76 4.00 -16.53
C ARG A 34 -7.99 3.75 -18.02
N HIS A 35 -7.44 4.63 -18.87
CA HIS A 35 -7.57 4.55 -20.32
C HIS A 35 -6.56 3.59 -20.95
N ASP A 36 -5.49 3.22 -20.23
CA ASP A 36 -4.46 2.30 -20.70
C ASP A 36 -4.60 0.92 -20.03
N ARG A 37 -5.29 0.01 -20.73
CA ARG A 37 -5.54 -1.35 -20.24
C ARG A 37 -4.25 -2.14 -19.96
N ARG A 38 -3.13 -1.84 -20.63
CA ARG A 38 -1.85 -2.55 -20.40
C ARG A 38 -1.29 -2.17 -19.03
N VAL A 39 -1.17 -0.87 -18.79
CA VAL A 39 -0.68 -0.32 -17.52
C VAL A 39 -1.59 -0.68 -16.34
N VAL A 40 -2.91 -0.64 -16.53
CA VAL A 40 -3.86 -1.10 -15.50
C VAL A 40 -3.67 -2.59 -15.21
N SER A 41 -3.47 -3.42 -16.23
CA SER A 41 -3.23 -4.84 -16.03
C SER A 41 -1.89 -5.10 -15.33
N ALA A 42 -0.83 -4.40 -15.71
CA ALA A 42 0.50 -4.57 -15.09
C ALA A 42 0.53 -4.16 -13.62
N LEU A 43 -0.17 -3.07 -13.26
CA LEU A 43 -0.19 -2.52 -11.90
C LEU A 43 -1.23 -3.17 -11.00
N PHE A 44 -2.39 -3.55 -11.54
CA PHE A 44 -3.56 -3.96 -10.74
C PHE A 44 -4.08 -5.38 -11.03
N ALA A 45 -3.74 -6.02 -12.15
CA ALA A 45 -4.29 -7.35 -12.45
C ALA A 45 -3.51 -8.49 -11.75
N SER A 46 -4.24 -9.58 -11.49
CA SER A 46 -3.66 -10.80 -10.96
C SER A 46 -2.76 -11.52 -11.97
N ASP A 47 -1.50 -11.80 -11.61
CA ASP A 47 -0.57 -12.65 -12.38
C ASP A 47 -0.97 -14.14 -12.34
N GLN A 48 -2.12 -14.47 -11.74
CA GLN A 48 -2.57 -15.86 -11.69
C GLN A 48 -2.92 -16.36 -13.09
N PRO A 49 -2.54 -17.61 -13.41
CA PRO A 49 -2.88 -18.23 -14.68
C PRO A 49 -4.41 -18.29 -14.83
N PRO A 50 -4.93 -18.16 -16.06
CA PRO A 50 -6.36 -17.97 -16.34
C PRO A 50 -7.28 -19.13 -15.91
N GLY A 51 -6.75 -20.20 -15.30
CA GLY A 51 -7.52 -21.39 -14.90
C GLY A 51 -8.08 -21.39 -13.47
N LEU A 52 -7.57 -20.56 -12.55
CA LEU A 52 -7.92 -20.69 -11.12
C LEU A 52 -8.91 -19.65 -10.59
N ILE A 53 -9.08 -18.50 -11.27
CA ILE A 53 -10.08 -17.49 -10.91
C ILE A 53 -10.74 -16.97 -12.18
N LEU A 54 -12.04 -17.24 -12.35
CA LEU A 54 -12.84 -16.85 -13.53
C LEU A 54 -12.90 -15.33 -13.78
N TYR A 55 -12.58 -14.53 -12.75
CA TYR A 55 -12.62 -13.08 -12.78
C TYR A 55 -11.25 -12.52 -12.43
N LYS A 56 -10.62 -11.77 -13.36
CA LYS A 56 -9.48 -10.91 -13.05
C LYS A 56 -9.96 -9.86 -12.03
N SER A 57 -9.71 -10.11 -10.75
CA SER A 57 -9.96 -9.09 -9.74
C SER A 57 -8.89 -8.00 -9.92
N TYR A 58 -9.34 -6.79 -10.27
CA TYR A 58 -8.51 -5.58 -10.20
C TYR A 58 -8.48 -5.08 -8.75
N GLN A 59 -8.32 -6.01 -7.81
CA GLN A 59 -8.14 -5.68 -6.41
C GLN A 59 -6.77 -5.03 -6.26
N MET A 60 -6.75 -3.98 -5.44
CA MET A 60 -5.62 -3.14 -5.11
C MET A 60 -4.41 -4.02 -4.75
N ARG A 61 -3.57 -4.33 -5.75
CA ARG A 61 -2.51 -5.30 -5.56
C ARG A 61 -1.38 -4.71 -4.74
N VAL A 62 -0.78 -5.59 -3.96
CA VAL A 62 0.44 -5.45 -3.17
C VAL A 62 1.61 -4.81 -3.96
N LYS A 63 1.60 -4.86 -5.30
CA LYS A 63 2.59 -4.19 -6.17
C LYS A 63 2.66 -2.67 -5.98
N LEU A 64 1.58 -2.03 -5.54
CA LEU A 64 1.59 -0.60 -5.20
C LEU A 64 2.13 -0.33 -3.80
N PHE A 65 2.12 -1.31 -2.91
CA PHE A 65 2.66 -1.17 -1.56
C PHE A 65 4.19 -1.27 -1.54
N PHE A 66 4.77 -1.94 -2.53
CA PHE A 66 6.18 -2.27 -2.55
C PHE A 66 6.98 -1.48 -3.60
N PRO A 67 7.94 -0.63 -3.17
CA PRO A 67 8.74 0.19 -4.08
C PRO A 67 9.67 -0.63 -4.99
N TRP A 68 10.03 -1.84 -4.58
CA TRP A 68 10.94 -2.74 -5.31
C TRP A 68 10.30 -3.49 -6.48
N VAL A 69 8.97 -3.46 -6.63
CA VAL A 69 8.32 -4.10 -7.78
C VAL A 69 8.56 -3.25 -9.02
N VAL A 70 9.37 -3.75 -9.96
CA VAL A 70 9.70 -3.03 -11.18
C VAL A 70 8.47 -2.97 -12.08
N ALA A 71 7.97 -1.77 -12.35
CA ALA A 71 6.87 -1.55 -13.27
C ALA A 71 7.41 -1.07 -14.62
N ARG A 72 8.00 -1.98 -15.38
CA ARG A 72 8.69 -1.70 -16.66
C ARG A 72 7.81 -1.00 -17.70
N GLU A 73 6.50 -1.20 -17.65
CA GLU A 73 5.55 -0.56 -18.57
C GLU A 73 5.35 0.95 -18.33
N LEU A 74 5.97 1.52 -17.29
CA LEU A 74 5.89 2.94 -16.95
C LEU A 74 7.08 3.77 -17.46
N ASP A 75 8.02 3.16 -18.18
CA ASP A 75 9.19 3.91 -18.64
C ASP A 75 8.84 4.99 -19.68
N GLU A 76 7.73 4.85 -20.40
CA GLU A 76 7.25 5.86 -21.35
C GLU A 76 6.20 6.83 -20.76
N GLN A 77 5.81 6.65 -19.49
CA GLN A 77 4.73 7.43 -18.87
C GLN A 77 5.21 8.75 -18.25
N SER A 78 4.29 9.71 -18.15
CA SER A 78 4.55 11.09 -17.69
C SER A 78 5.26 11.15 -16.33
N LYS A 79 6.14 12.14 -16.15
CA LYS A 79 6.86 12.39 -14.88
C LYS A 79 5.91 12.47 -13.68
N LEU A 80 4.73 13.04 -13.86
CA LEU A 80 3.71 13.20 -12.83
C LEU A 80 3.18 11.84 -12.34
N LEU A 81 2.91 10.90 -13.27
CA LEU A 81 2.44 9.56 -12.91
C LEU A 81 3.50 8.78 -12.12
N ARG A 82 4.78 8.93 -12.49
CA ARG A 82 5.89 8.33 -11.75
C ARG A 82 5.96 8.84 -10.31
N VAL A 83 5.78 10.15 -10.10
CA VAL A 83 5.74 10.75 -8.76
C VAL A 83 4.57 10.21 -7.94
N LEU A 84 3.36 10.12 -8.54
CA LEU A 84 2.19 9.55 -7.86
C LEU A 84 2.40 8.09 -7.45
N LEU A 85 3.01 7.29 -8.34
CA LEU A 85 3.35 5.90 -8.06
C LEU A 85 4.37 5.74 -6.94
N TRP A 86 5.44 6.54 -6.96
CA TRP A 86 6.43 6.55 -5.88
C TRP A 86 5.82 7.00 -4.56
N SER A 87 4.93 7.98 -4.58
CA SER A 87 4.21 8.46 -3.39
C SER A 87 3.29 7.37 -2.82
N ALA A 88 2.55 6.66 -3.69
CA ALA A 88 1.75 5.51 -3.27
C ALA A 88 2.61 4.41 -2.62
N ARG A 89 3.77 4.09 -3.22
CA ARG A 89 4.71 3.08 -2.71
C ARG A 89 5.33 3.48 -1.38
N LEU A 90 5.74 4.73 -1.22
CA LEU A 90 6.27 5.25 0.04
C LEU A 90 5.22 5.21 1.14
N ALA A 91 3.98 5.62 0.85
CA ALA A 91 2.88 5.53 1.81
C ALA A 91 2.56 4.08 2.18
N GLY A 92 2.57 3.15 1.22
CA GLY A 92 2.36 1.73 1.46
C GLY A 92 3.47 1.08 2.30
N THR A 93 4.72 1.48 2.08
CA THR A 93 5.86 1.01 2.89
C THR A 93 5.78 1.57 4.31
N GLY A 94 5.48 2.86 4.45
CA GLY A 94 5.26 3.51 5.75
C GLY A 94 4.14 2.85 6.55
N LEU A 95 3.06 2.46 5.88
CA LEU A 95 1.98 1.68 6.50
C LEU A 95 2.47 0.35 7.07
N ILE A 96 3.24 -0.41 6.28
CA ILE A 96 3.76 -1.72 6.72
C ILE A 96 4.70 -1.55 7.91
N VAL A 97 5.60 -0.57 7.86
CA VAL A 97 6.53 -0.29 8.97
C VAL A 97 5.77 0.13 10.22
N ALA A 98 4.82 1.07 10.11
CA ALA A 98 4.00 1.52 11.24
C ALA A 98 3.20 0.36 11.86
N PHE A 99 2.63 -0.50 11.03
CA PHE A 99 1.89 -1.68 11.49
C PHE A 99 2.80 -2.69 12.21
N LEU A 100 3.99 -2.99 11.68
CA LEU A 100 4.95 -3.88 12.32
C LEU A 100 5.43 -3.33 13.66
N LEU A 101 5.70 -2.02 13.73
CA LEU A 101 6.05 -1.35 14.99
C LEU A 101 4.90 -1.40 15.99
N MET A 102 3.66 -1.20 15.55
CA MET A 102 2.48 -1.31 16.42
C MET A 102 2.35 -2.73 17.00
N VAL A 103 2.48 -3.76 16.16
CA VAL A 103 2.46 -5.16 16.62
C VAL A 103 3.62 -5.45 17.57
N GLY A 104 4.82 -4.96 17.27
CA GLY A 104 5.98 -5.07 18.15
C GLY A 104 5.76 -4.42 19.52
N ASP A 105 5.15 -3.23 19.55
CA ASP A 105 4.83 -2.51 20.78
C ASP A 105 3.78 -3.27 21.61
N PHE A 106 2.74 -3.83 20.96
CA PHE A 106 1.76 -4.69 21.61
C PHE A 106 2.40 -5.95 22.24
N VAL A 107 3.28 -6.64 21.50
CA VAL A 107 3.98 -7.82 22.02
C VAL A 107 4.90 -7.45 23.17
N TYR A 108 5.62 -6.33 23.05
CA TYR A 108 6.50 -5.83 24.11
C TYR A 108 5.72 -5.54 25.39
N LEU A 109 4.62 -4.79 25.31
CA LEU A 109 3.76 -4.48 26.45
C LEU A 109 3.16 -5.74 27.08
N ALA A 110 2.65 -6.67 26.26
CA ALA A 110 2.14 -7.94 26.73
C ALA A 110 3.22 -8.79 27.42
N SER A 111 4.46 -8.75 26.93
CA SER A 111 5.59 -9.51 27.51
C SER A 111 6.20 -8.87 28.75
N SER A 112 6.14 -7.55 28.87
CA SER A 112 6.71 -6.79 30.00
C SER A 112 5.72 -6.63 31.16
N GLY A 113 4.43 -6.95 30.95
CA GLY A 113 3.40 -6.87 31.99
C GLY A 113 3.06 -5.44 32.42
N ALA A 114 3.40 -4.45 31.57
CA ALA A 114 3.17 -3.02 31.78
C ALA A 114 1.74 -2.58 31.41
#